data_AF-A0A6A4ZFM8-F1
#
_entry.id   AF-A0A6A4ZFM8-F1
#
_cell.length_a   1.000
_cell.length_b   1.000
_cell.length_c   1.000
_cell.angle_alpha   90.00
_cell.angle_beta   90.00
_cell.angle_gamma   90.00
#
_symmetry.space_group_name_H-M   'P 1'
#
loop_
_entity.id
_entity.type
_entity.pdbx_description
1 polymer ?
#
loop_
_entity_poly.entity_id
_entity_poly.type
_entity_poly.pdbx_seq_one_letter_code
_entity_poly.pdbx_strand_id
1 'polypeptide(L)'
;NHIYVNSDDIKETGLTYVLPKNVLNKFITISDLRTQIAGLLYGVSPPDNPHVKEIRCIVLPPQLGTHQNVTLPTTAPSHEYLDTMECLGWIHTQPNETPVLPPQDVTLHSKLLAENASWDGEKTIAITCSFTPGSCSLTAYKLTPAGYDWGKTNRDTGPSPSGYAPTHFEKVQMLLSDRFLGYFMVPEEEGWNYNFMGVKHTTTMKYDVKVGTPKEFYHEVHRKTHFFNFSAMDSVEEGQEETQRNLLA
;
A
#
# COMPACT_ATOMS: atom_id res chain seq x y z
N ASN A 1 7.76 -6.03 -18.50
CA ASN A 1 6.32 -5.86 -18.18
C ASN A 1 5.61 -7.22 -18.07
N HIS A 2 6.08 -8.11 -17.19
CA HIS A 2 5.43 -9.40 -16.98
C HIS A 2 4.62 -9.33 -15.68
N ILE A 3 3.30 -9.24 -15.80
CA ILE A 3 2.37 -9.17 -14.68
C ILE A 3 1.36 -10.29 -14.85
N TYR A 4 1.25 -11.13 -13.84
CA TYR A 4 0.31 -12.25 -13.78
C TYR A 4 -0.79 -11.94 -12.76
N VAL A 5 -2.02 -12.37 -13.05
CA VAL A 5 -3.17 -12.22 -12.15
C VAL A 5 -3.70 -13.62 -11.83
N ASN A 6 -3.65 -14.01 -10.56
CA ASN A 6 -4.16 -15.30 -10.14
C ASN A 6 -5.69 -15.29 -10.24
N SER A 7 -6.22 -16.18 -11.06
CA SER A 7 -7.66 -16.31 -11.31
C SER A 7 -8.23 -17.66 -10.85
N ASP A 8 -7.45 -18.44 -10.09
CA ASP A 8 -7.83 -19.79 -9.70
C ASP A 8 -8.77 -19.76 -8.48
N ASP A 9 -9.71 -20.70 -8.44
CA ASP A 9 -10.67 -20.91 -7.33
C ASP A 9 -11.57 -19.70 -7.00
N ILE A 10 -11.84 -18.84 -7.98
CA ILE A 10 -12.73 -17.68 -7.80
C ILE A 10 -14.19 -18.11 -7.96
N LYS A 11 -15.03 -17.70 -7.01
CA LYS A 11 -16.49 -17.87 -7.10
C LYS A 11 -17.07 -16.93 -8.17
N GLU A 12 -17.90 -17.47 -9.07
CA GLU A 12 -18.55 -16.70 -10.15
C GLU A 12 -19.58 -15.66 -9.66
N THR A 13 -20.02 -15.74 -8.40
CA THR A 13 -21.11 -14.91 -7.86
C THR A 13 -20.66 -13.68 -7.06
N GLY A 14 -19.37 -13.32 -7.13
CA GLY A 14 -18.77 -12.20 -6.39
C GLY A 14 -18.65 -10.90 -7.18
N LEU A 15 -18.17 -9.85 -6.50
CA LEU A 15 -17.76 -8.60 -7.15
C LEU A 15 -16.47 -8.80 -7.97
N THR A 16 -16.37 -8.09 -9.09
CA THR A 16 -15.15 -8.06 -9.91
C THR A 16 -14.45 -6.72 -9.76
N TYR A 17 -13.17 -6.73 -9.39
CA TYR A 17 -12.37 -5.53 -9.18
C TYR A 17 -11.50 -5.24 -10.40
N VAL A 18 -11.48 -4.00 -10.88
CA VAL A 18 -10.72 -3.59 -12.05
C VAL A 18 -9.66 -2.57 -11.64
N LEU A 19 -8.39 -2.97 -11.72
CA LEU A 19 -7.24 -2.15 -11.38
C LEU A 19 -6.59 -1.57 -12.65
N PRO A 20 -6.48 -0.24 -12.78
CA PRO A 20 -5.86 0.35 -13.96
C PRO A 20 -4.35 0.14 -13.98
N LYS A 21 -3.81 -0.24 -15.14
CA LYS A 21 -2.39 -0.61 -15.28
C LYS A 21 -1.43 0.54 -14.94
N ASN A 22 -1.83 1.78 -15.16
CA ASN A 22 -0.97 2.94 -14.92
C ASN A 22 -0.61 3.11 -13.44
N VAL A 23 -1.59 2.98 -12.53
CA VAL A 23 -1.33 3.07 -11.09
C VAL A 23 -0.62 1.82 -10.58
N LEU A 24 -0.93 0.63 -11.10
CA LEU A 24 -0.20 -0.59 -10.75
C LEU A 24 1.29 -0.48 -11.10
N ASN A 25 1.59 -0.06 -12.33
CA ASN A 25 2.97 0.11 -12.78
C ASN A 25 3.72 1.12 -11.92
N LYS A 26 3.10 2.27 -11.60
CA LYS A 26 3.74 3.27 -10.73
C LYS A 26 3.90 2.74 -9.30
N PHE A 27 2.91 2.03 -8.75
CA PHE A 27 2.97 1.43 -7.42
C PHE A 27 4.13 0.42 -7.29
N ILE A 28 4.31 -0.44 -8.30
CA ILE A 28 5.48 -1.34 -8.38
C ILE A 28 6.77 -0.52 -8.49
N THR A 29 6.81 0.51 -9.33
CA THR A 29 8.02 1.31 -9.56
C THR A 29 8.50 2.06 -8.31
N ILE A 30 7.58 2.52 -7.46
CA ILE A 30 7.95 3.24 -6.23
C ILE A 30 8.32 2.33 -5.06
N SER A 31 8.13 1.01 -5.20
CA SER A 31 8.31 0.05 -4.11
C SER A 31 9.76 -0.37 -3.91
N ASP A 32 10.02 -1.03 -2.78
CA ASP A 32 11.26 -1.79 -2.54
C ASP A 32 11.00 -3.29 -2.68
N LEU A 33 12.02 -4.05 -3.05
CA LEU A 33 11.91 -5.50 -3.28
C LEU A 33 11.85 -6.30 -1.98
N ARG A 34 12.31 -5.74 -0.85
CA ARG A 34 12.37 -6.43 0.44
C ARG A 34 11.39 -5.87 1.46
N THR A 35 11.11 -4.58 1.37
CA THR A 35 10.26 -3.86 2.32
C THR A 35 8.89 -3.68 1.70
N GLN A 36 7.88 -4.19 2.39
CA GLN A 36 6.50 -4.06 1.94
C GLN A 36 6.06 -2.60 2.00
N ILE A 37 5.31 -2.18 0.97
CA ILE A 37 4.58 -0.91 0.95
C ILE A 37 3.11 -1.21 0.67
N ALA A 38 2.21 -0.36 1.13
CA ALA A 38 0.77 -0.46 0.93
C ALA A 38 0.14 0.84 0.44
N GLY A 39 -1.01 0.70 -0.23
CA GLY A 39 -1.88 1.79 -0.63
C GLY A 39 -3.34 1.41 -0.40
N LEU A 40 -4.13 2.38 0.03
CA LEU A 40 -5.58 2.24 0.18
C LEU A 40 -6.26 2.41 -1.17
N LEU A 41 -7.25 1.57 -1.46
CA LEU A 41 -7.95 1.52 -2.74
C LEU A 41 -9.28 2.26 -2.62
N TYR A 42 -9.51 3.21 -3.52
CA TYR A 42 -10.78 3.91 -3.63
C TYR A 42 -11.31 3.82 -5.06
N GLY A 43 -12.61 3.69 -5.19
CA GLY A 43 -13.24 3.50 -6.49
C GLY A 43 -14.74 3.63 -6.47
N VAL A 44 -15.33 3.29 -7.62
CA VAL A 44 -16.77 3.36 -7.87
C VAL A 44 -17.20 2.19 -8.73
N SER A 45 -18.49 1.84 -8.67
CA SER A 45 -19.09 1.00 -9.69
C SER A 45 -19.48 1.82 -10.92
N PRO A 46 -19.27 1.29 -12.15
CA PRO A 46 -19.87 1.87 -13.34
C PRO A 46 -21.39 1.98 -13.19
N PRO A 47 -22.04 3.02 -13.75
CA PRO A 47 -23.49 3.18 -13.70
C PRO A 47 -24.26 1.97 -14.24
N ASP A 48 -23.68 1.31 -15.24
CA ASP A 48 -24.32 0.19 -15.96
C ASP A 48 -24.11 -1.17 -15.29
N ASN A 49 -23.15 -1.29 -14.35
CA ASN A 49 -22.83 -2.58 -13.73
C ASN A 49 -22.37 -2.44 -12.27
N PRO A 50 -23.28 -2.64 -11.28
CA PRO A 50 -22.96 -2.53 -9.87
C PRO A 50 -22.08 -3.67 -9.33
N HIS A 51 -21.96 -4.79 -10.06
CA HIS A 51 -21.12 -5.92 -9.67
C HIS A 51 -19.62 -5.70 -9.98
N VAL A 52 -19.30 -4.67 -10.77
CA VAL A 52 -17.94 -4.28 -11.08
C VAL A 52 -17.51 -3.12 -10.19
N LYS A 53 -16.29 -3.18 -9.67
CA LYS A 53 -15.66 -2.14 -8.86
C LYS A 53 -14.41 -1.64 -9.58
N GLU A 54 -14.45 -0.43 -10.10
CA GLU A 54 -13.32 0.19 -10.77
C GLU A 54 -12.49 0.98 -9.76
N ILE A 55 -11.24 0.56 -9.56
CA ILE A 55 -10.30 1.25 -8.67
C ILE A 55 -9.83 2.51 -9.38
N ARG A 56 -10.21 3.69 -8.88
CA ARG A 56 -9.89 4.99 -9.49
C ARG A 56 -8.71 5.68 -8.82
N CYS A 57 -8.49 5.41 -7.54
CA CYS A 57 -7.46 6.07 -6.75
C CYS A 57 -6.72 5.07 -5.86
N ILE A 58 -5.40 5.25 -5.76
CA ILE A 58 -4.57 4.65 -4.71
C ILE A 58 -4.08 5.76 -3.80
N VAL A 59 -4.45 5.71 -2.52
CA VAL A 59 -3.94 6.62 -1.50
C VAL A 59 -2.74 5.97 -0.82
N LEU A 60 -1.59 6.66 -0.77
CA LEU A 60 -0.45 6.21 0.01
C LEU A 60 -0.43 6.90 1.38
N PRO A 61 -0.85 6.23 2.46
CA PRO A 61 -0.72 6.79 3.79
C PRO A 61 0.75 6.82 4.26
N PRO A 62 1.08 7.64 5.27
CA PRO A 62 2.31 7.52 6.05
C PRO A 62 2.51 6.08 6.53
N GLN A 63 3.62 5.43 6.22
CA GLN A 63 3.74 3.99 6.48
C GLN A 63 5.15 3.52 6.80
N LEU A 64 5.20 2.43 7.54
CA LEU A 64 6.43 1.74 7.93
C LEU A 64 6.35 0.28 7.53
N GLY A 65 7.16 -0.12 6.54
CA GLY A 65 7.21 -1.49 6.05
C GLY A 65 8.27 -2.36 6.74
N THR A 66 8.04 -3.67 6.74
CA THR A 66 9.04 -4.69 7.01
C THR A 66 9.02 -5.72 5.87
N HIS A 67 9.76 -6.82 5.98
CA HIS A 67 9.70 -7.91 5.00
C HIS A 67 8.44 -8.79 5.13
N GLN A 68 7.74 -8.72 6.27
CA GLN A 68 6.58 -9.57 6.57
C GLN A 68 5.25 -8.82 6.66
N ASN A 69 5.29 -7.52 6.96
CA ASN A 69 4.09 -6.72 7.17
C ASN A 69 4.35 -5.24 6.90
N VAL A 70 3.28 -4.46 6.92
CA VAL A 70 3.28 -3.01 6.82
C VAL A 70 2.44 -2.43 7.95
N THR A 71 2.92 -1.34 8.55
CA THR A 71 2.21 -0.62 9.61
C THR A 71 1.70 0.71 9.05
N LEU A 72 0.38 0.89 9.14
CA LEU A 72 -0.34 2.05 8.62
C LEU A 72 -1.09 2.75 9.77
N PRO A 73 -1.32 4.08 9.67
CA PRO A 73 -2.34 4.76 10.44
C PRO A 73 -3.69 4.10 10.19
N THR A 74 -4.43 3.80 11.25
CA THR A 74 -5.70 3.06 11.13
C THR A 74 -6.86 3.95 10.71
N THR A 75 -6.73 5.27 10.86
CA THR A 75 -7.74 6.25 10.44
C THR A 75 -7.70 6.42 8.91
N ALA A 76 -8.85 6.27 8.27
CA ALA A 76 -8.99 6.52 6.85
C ALA A 76 -8.70 8.00 6.50
N PRO A 77 -8.12 8.27 5.32
CA PRO A 77 -7.90 9.62 4.82
C PRO A 77 -9.25 10.30 4.51
N SER A 78 -9.30 11.63 4.66
CA SER A 78 -10.43 12.47 4.27
C SER A 78 -9.98 13.49 3.23
N HIS A 79 -10.74 13.63 2.14
CA HIS A 79 -10.48 14.61 1.09
C HIS A 79 -11.70 14.70 0.14
N GLU A 80 -11.97 15.89 -0.43
CA GLU A 80 -13.13 16.14 -1.30
C GLU A 80 -13.29 15.13 -2.46
N TYR A 81 -12.21 14.75 -3.13
CA TYR A 81 -12.24 13.72 -4.19
C TYR A 81 -12.63 12.33 -3.67
N LEU A 82 -12.26 11.98 -2.42
CA LEU A 82 -12.56 10.68 -1.84
C LEU A 82 -14.04 10.57 -1.43
N ASP A 83 -14.70 11.68 -1.11
CA ASP A 83 -16.11 11.69 -0.68
C ASP A 83 -17.07 11.15 -1.77
N THR A 84 -16.65 11.21 -3.03
CA THR A 84 -17.40 10.68 -4.18
C THR A 84 -17.14 9.20 -4.48
N MET A 85 -16.25 8.56 -3.72
CA MET A 85 -15.80 7.19 -3.93
C MET A 85 -16.03 6.33 -2.68
N GLU A 86 -16.13 5.02 -2.86
CA GLU A 86 -16.14 4.07 -1.75
C GLU A 86 -14.75 3.44 -1.56
N CYS A 87 -14.43 3.08 -0.32
CA CYS A 87 -13.22 2.30 -0.04
C CYS A 87 -13.40 0.87 -0.57
N LEU A 88 -12.41 0.39 -1.33
CA LEU A 88 -12.34 -0.95 -1.89
C LEU A 88 -11.26 -1.79 -1.21
N GLY A 89 -10.72 -1.32 -0.08
CA GLY A 89 -9.70 -2.02 0.71
C GLY A 89 -8.29 -1.50 0.44
N TRP A 90 -7.32 -2.38 0.23
CA TRP A 90 -5.91 -2.00 0.12
C TRP A 90 -5.10 -2.96 -0.75
N ILE A 91 -3.97 -2.47 -1.27
CA ILE A 91 -2.96 -3.23 -2.00
C ILE A 91 -1.63 -3.12 -1.27
N HIS A 92 -0.84 -4.18 -1.24
CA HIS A 92 0.55 -4.12 -0.77
C HIS A 92 1.49 -4.99 -1.58
N THR A 93 2.77 -4.63 -1.55
CA THR A 93 3.84 -5.47 -2.10
C THR A 93 4.19 -6.57 -1.11
N GLN A 94 4.61 -7.73 -1.63
CA GLN A 94 5.23 -8.77 -0.81
C GLN A 94 6.49 -9.35 -1.48
N PRO A 95 7.60 -9.53 -0.74
CA PRO A 95 8.86 -9.99 -1.32
C PRO A 95 8.80 -11.40 -1.87
N ASN A 96 7.95 -12.25 -1.30
CA ASN A 96 7.79 -13.64 -1.68
C ASN A 96 6.33 -13.92 -2.00
N GLU A 97 6.08 -14.78 -2.99
CA GLU A 97 4.74 -15.26 -3.31
C GLU A 97 4.30 -16.34 -2.31
N THR A 98 3.08 -16.18 -1.80
CA THR A 98 2.42 -17.17 -0.95
C THR A 98 1.07 -17.55 -1.55
N PRO A 99 0.66 -18.83 -1.49
CA PRO A 99 -0.63 -19.25 -2.03
C PRO A 99 -1.82 -18.82 -1.16
N VAL A 100 -1.54 -18.36 0.06
CA VAL A 100 -2.52 -17.96 1.08
C VAL A 100 -2.29 -16.50 1.49
N LEU A 101 -3.36 -15.84 1.95
CA LEU A 101 -3.28 -14.50 2.53
C LEU A 101 -2.56 -14.58 3.90
N PRO A 102 -1.43 -13.88 4.10
CA PRO A 102 -0.71 -13.90 5.38
C PRO A 102 -1.60 -13.57 6.60
N PRO A 103 -1.37 -14.21 7.77
CA PRO A 103 -2.11 -13.91 8.99
C PRO A 103 -2.04 -12.44 9.42
N GLN A 104 -0.92 -11.78 9.12
CA GLN A 104 -0.70 -10.36 9.37
C GLN A 104 -1.66 -9.49 8.55
N ASP A 105 -1.96 -9.88 7.32
CA ASP A 105 -2.84 -9.16 6.41
C ASP A 105 -4.30 -9.35 6.82
N VAL A 106 -4.69 -10.56 7.24
CA VAL A 106 -6.01 -10.81 7.86
C VAL A 106 -6.19 -9.92 9.08
N THR A 107 -5.18 -9.88 9.96
CA THR A 107 -5.22 -9.06 11.17
C THR A 107 -5.30 -7.57 10.86
N LEU A 108 -4.50 -7.07 9.91
CA LEU A 108 -4.49 -5.67 9.51
C LEU A 108 -5.82 -5.28 8.86
N HIS A 109 -6.33 -6.08 7.94
CA HIS A 109 -7.58 -5.83 7.25
C HIS A 109 -8.77 -5.79 8.24
N SER A 110 -8.83 -6.72 9.20
CA SER A 110 -9.86 -6.68 10.27
C SER A 110 -9.76 -5.43 11.15
N LYS A 111 -8.54 -4.98 11.49
CA LYS A 111 -8.33 -3.76 12.27
C LYS A 111 -8.77 -2.51 11.51
N LEU A 112 -8.42 -2.41 10.23
CA LEU A 112 -8.84 -1.29 9.38
C LEU A 112 -10.37 -1.22 9.28
N LEU A 113 -11.04 -2.36 9.08
CA LEU A 113 -12.50 -2.44 9.06
C LEU A 113 -13.13 -2.06 10.41
N ALA A 114 -12.54 -2.48 11.53
CA ALA A 114 -13.06 -2.17 12.85
C ALA A 114 -12.96 -0.68 13.21
N GLU A 115 -11.92 0.00 12.72
CA GLU A 115 -11.68 1.43 12.98
C GLU A 115 -12.46 2.35 12.01
N ASN A 116 -12.89 1.85 10.85
CA ASN A 116 -13.54 2.67 9.82
C ASN A 116 -14.94 2.12 9.49
N ALA A 117 -15.95 2.62 10.20
CA ALA A 117 -17.34 2.17 10.04
C ALA A 117 -17.95 2.42 8.65
N SER A 118 -17.34 3.30 7.83
CA SER A 118 -17.77 3.54 6.45
C SER A 118 -17.31 2.45 5.48
N TRP A 119 -16.41 1.55 5.89
CA TRP A 119 -15.88 0.49 5.04
C TRP A 119 -16.78 -0.74 5.12
N ASP A 120 -17.15 -1.26 3.95
CA ASP A 120 -18.01 -2.42 3.81
C ASP A 120 -17.17 -3.69 3.63
N GLY A 121 -17.19 -4.58 4.63
CA GLY A 121 -16.41 -5.83 4.61
C GLY A 121 -16.73 -6.76 3.44
N GLU A 122 -17.89 -6.64 2.81
CA GLU A 122 -18.23 -7.42 1.61
C GLU A 122 -17.65 -6.83 0.31
N LYS A 123 -17.22 -5.56 0.34
CA LYS A 123 -16.68 -4.82 -0.81
C LYS A 123 -15.20 -4.49 -0.70
N THR A 124 -14.62 -4.55 0.49
CA THR A 124 -13.20 -4.27 0.68
C THR A 124 -12.35 -5.52 0.48
N ILE A 125 -11.24 -5.36 -0.24
CA ILE A 125 -10.31 -6.46 -0.55
C ILE A 125 -8.87 -6.15 -0.11
N ALA A 126 -8.07 -7.19 0.09
CA ALA A 126 -6.62 -7.10 0.21
C ALA A 126 -5.99 -7.65 -1.07
N ILE A 127 -5.27 -6.80 -1.81
CA ILE A 127 -4.52 -7.21 -3.00
C ILE A 127 -3.05 -7.42 -2.59
N THR A 128 -2.56 -8.64 -2.79
CA THR A 128 -1.13 -8.95 -2.67
C THR A 128 -0.46 -8.75 -4.03
N CYS A 129 0.65 -8.03 -4.06
CA CYS A 129 1.51 -7.86 -5.24
C CYS A 129 2.87 -8.49 -4.96
N SER A 130 3.04 -9.75 -5.35
CA SER A 130 4.27 -10.53 -5.14
C SER A 130 5.31 -10.26 -6.19
N PHE A 131 6.56 -10.09 -5.75
CA PHE A 131 7.70 -10.11 -6.65
C PHE A 131 8.14 -11.53 -6.96
N THR A 132 8.21 -11.84 -8.24
CA THR A 132 8.73 -13.10 -8.77
C THR A 132 9.89 -12.79 -9.72
N PRO A 133 10.79 -13.74 -10.01
CA PRO A 133 11.97 -13.46 -10.84
C PRO A 133 11.60 -12.88 -12.22
N GLY A 134 11.82 -11.57 -12.42
CA GLY A 134 11.52 -10.86 -13.67
C GLY A 134 10.05 -10.53 -13.90
N SER A 135 9.18 -10.69 -12.90
CA SER A 135 7.73 -10.46 -12.99
C SER A 135 7.08 -10.07 -11.67
N CYS A 136 5.78 -9.75 -11.72
CA CYS A 136 4.94 -9.60 -10.54
C CYS A 136 3.70 -10.50 -10.66
N SER A 137 3.24 -11.05 -9.55
CA SER A 137 2.00 -11.83 -9.45
C SER A 137 1.03 -11.09 -8.52
N LEU A 138 -0.23 -10.95 -8.93
CA LEU A 138 -1.27 -10.32 -8.12
C LEU A 138 -2.36 -11.31 -7.75
N THR A 139 -2.77 -11.29 -6.49
CA THR A 139 -3.95 -12.01 -6.00
C THR A 139 -4.80 -11.08 -5.15
N ALA A 140 -6.12 -11.14 -5.31
CA ALA A 140 -7.07 -10.36 -4.52
C ALA A 140 -7.84 -11.28 -3.57
N TYR A 141 -7.97 -10.85 -2.31
CA TYR A 141 -8.63 -11.60 -1.25
C TYR A 141 -9.70 -10.75 -0.58
N LYS A 142 -10.79 -11.39 -0.16
CA LYS A 142 -11.79 -10.82 0.74
C LYS A 142 -11.80 -11.62 2.04
N LEU A 143 -11.99 -10.95 3.18
CA LEU A 143 -12.18 -11.66 4.43
C LEU A 143 -13.55 -12.33 4.48
N THR A 144 -13.61 -13.50 5.11
CA THR A 144 -14.87 -14.09 5.54
C THR A 144 -15.26 -13.52 6.91
N PRO A 145 -16.53 -13.62 7.34
CA PRO A 145 -16.92 -13.20 8.69
C PRO A 145 -16.08 -13.85 9.79
N ALA A 146 -15.73 -15.14 9.64
CA ALA A 146 -14.84 -15.84 10.57
C ALA A 146 -13.42 -15.24 10.60
N GLY A 147 -12.87 -14.88 9.42
CA GLY A 147 -11.58 -14.20 9.35
C GLY A 147 -11.59 -12.80 9.95
N TYR A 148 -12.70 -12.06 9.77
CA TYR A 148 -12.89 -10.76 10.40
C TYR A 148 -12.82 -10.88 11.93
N ASP A 149 -13.63 -11.77 12.52
CA ASP A 149 -13.71 -11.98 13.96
C ASP A 149 -12.37 -12.46 14.56
N TRP A 150 -11.71 -13.38 13.87
CA TRP A 150 -10.38 -13.84 14.27
C TRP A 150 -9.34 -12.71 14.21
N GLY A 151 -9.27 -11.96 13.09
CA GLY A 151 -8.28 -10.89 12.91
C GLY A 151 -8.46 -9.75 13.92
N LYS A 152 -9.69 -9.47 14.35
CA LYS A 152 -9.99 -8.44 15.37
C LYS A 152 -9.45 -8.82 16.75
N THR A 153 -9.52 -10.10 17.09
CA THR A 153 -9.08 -10.62 18.40
C THR A 153 -7.61 -11.00 18.42
N ASN A 154 -7.00 -11.28 17.26
CA ASN A 154 -5.60 -11.64 17.18
C ASN A 154 -4.67 -10.54 17.74
N ARG A 155 -3.69 -10.98 18.53
CA ARG A 155 -2.62 -10.16 19.11
C ARG A 155 -1.23 -10.73 18.80
N ASP A 156 -1.17 -11.96 18.29
CA ASP A 156 0.07 -12.61 17.94
C ASP A 156 0.54 -12.15 16.56
N THR A 157 1.76 -11.63 16.52
CA THR A 157 2.43 -11.13 15.31
C THR A 157 3.39 -12.14 14.70
N GLY A 158 3.49 -13.35 15.29
CA GLY A 158 4.30 -14.45 14.79
C GLY A 158 3.82 -14.98 13.44
N PRO A 159 4.61 -15.87 12.81
CA PRO A 159 4.28 -16.44 11.50
C PRO A 159 3.12 -17.45 11.54
N SER A 160 2.86 -18.06 12.70
CA SER A 160 1.84 -19.10 12.86
C SER A 160 0.95 -18.81 14.08
N PRO A 161 0.14 -17.74 14.04
CA PRO A 161 -0.70 -17.36 15.16
C PRO A 161 -1.83 -18.38 15.38
N SER A 162 -2.16 -18.59 16.66
CA SER A 162 -3.17 -19.59 17.05
C SER A 162 -4.54 -19.29 16.42
N GLY A 163 -5.18 -20.34 15.91
CA GLY A 163 -6.52 -20.27 15.31
C GLY A 163 -6.57 -19.73 13.88
N TYR A 164 -5.44 -19.33 13.27
CA TYR A 164 -5.40 -18.97 11.86
C TYR A 164 -5.79 -20.15 10.98
N ALA A 165 -6.69 -19.93 10.01
CA ALA A 165 -7.15 -20.95 9.08
C ALA A 165 -7.35 -20.39 7.66
N PRO A 166 -7.15 -21.19 6.60
CA PRO A 166 -7.41 -20.78 5.22
C PRO A 166 -8.87 -20.39 4.93
N THR A 167 -9.81 -20.75 5.81
CA THR A 167 -11.23 -20.37 5.71
C THR A 167 -11.49 -18.91 6.12
N HIS A 168 -10.48 -18.19 6.60
CA HIS A 168 -10.58 -16.78 7.01
C HIS A 168 -10.66 -15.80 5.83
N PHE A 169 -10.35 -16.26 4.62
CA PHE A 169 -10.38 -15.44 3.42
C PHE A 169 -10.85 -16.26 2.23
N GLU A 170 -11.30 -15.56 1.20
CA GLU A 170 -11.63 -16.13 -0.10
C GLU A 170 -10.99 -15.29 -1.20
N LYS A 171 -10.57 -15.95 -2.29
CA LYS A 171 -10.08 -15.26 -3.48
C LYS A 171 -11.25 -14.60 -4.20
N VAL A 172 -11.01 -13.41 -4.75
CA VAL A 172 -12.00 -12.65 -5.51
C VAL A 172 -11.46 -12.27 -6.88
N GLN A 173 -12.36 -11.99 -7.80
CA GLN A 173 -12.00 -11.68 -9.17
C GLN A 173 -11.37 -10.30 -9.29
N MET A 174 -10.19 -10.23 -9.90
CA MET A 174 -9.54 -8.99 -10.27
C MET A 174 -9.13 -9.01 -11.74
N LEU A 175 -9.25 -7.88 -12.42
CA LEU A 175 -8.80 -7.67 -13.79
C LEU A 175 -7.91 -6.43 -13.88
N LEU A 176 -6.97 -6.45 -14.81
CA LEU A 176 -6.18 -5.26 -15.16
C LEU A 176 -6.78 -4.57 -16.38
N SER A 177 -6.86 -3.24 -16.35
CA SER A 177 -7.44 -2.45 -17.44
C SER A 177 -6.52 -1.33 -17.90
N ASP A 178 -6.52 -1.07 -19.20
CA ASP A 178 -5.96 0.12 -19.85
C ASP A 178 -7.05 1.08 -20.36
N ARG A 179 -8.34 0.75 -20.13
CA ARG A 179 -9.47 1.55 -20.61
C ARG A 179 -9.63 2.88 -19.88
N PHE A 180 -9.08 2.98 -18.68
CA PHE A 180 -9.11 4.19 -17.88
C PHE A 180 -7.82 4.34 -17.07
N LEU A 181 -7.58 5.56 -16.62
CA LEU A 181 -6.45 5.89 -15.76
C LEU A 181 -6.92 6.04 -14.32
N GLY A 182 -6.16 5.47 -13.39
CA GLY A 182 -6.25 5.84 -11.99
C GLY A 182 -5.29 6.98 -11.66
N TYR A 183 -5.42 7.55 -10.47
CA TYR A 183 -4.51 8.55 -9.92
C TYR A 183 -4.07 8.18 -8.51
N PHE A 184 -3.11 8.95 -7.97
CA PHE A 184 -2.63 8.78 -6.61
C PHE A 184 -3.00 9.96 -5.74
N MET A 185 -3.17 9.68 -4.46
CA MET A 185 -3.11 10.68 -3.41
C MET A 185 -1.98 10.33 -2.46
N VAL A 186 -1.27 11.35 -2.01
CA VAL A 186 -0.07 11.25 -1.17
C VAL A 186 -0.23 12.17 0.03
N PRO A 187 0.52 11.97 1.12
CA PRO A 187 0.45 12.86 2.27
C PRO A 187 0.76 14.31 1.87
N GLU A 188 0.04 15.25 2.47
CA GLU A 188 0.27 16.67 2.23
C GLU A 188 1.63 17.11 2.79
N GLU A 189 1.89 16.68 4.02
CA GLU A 189 3.13 16.89 4.75
C GLU A 189 3.99 15.62 4.77
N GLU A 190 5.30 15.82 4.58
CA GLU A 190 6.29 14.74 4.53
C GLU A 190 5.98 13.69 3.42
N GLY A 191 6.91 12.77 3.19
CA GLY A 191 6.69 11.69 2.23
C GLY A 191 5.84 10.56 2.82
N TRP A 192 5.35 9.65 1.98
CA TRP A 192 4.60 8.48 2.46
C TRP A 192 5.50 7.45 3.18
N ASN A 193 6.80 7.39 2.84
CA ASN A 193 7.72 6.39 3.35
C ASN A 193 8.41 6.83 4.66
N TYR A 194 8.09 6.17 5.78
CA TYR A 194 8.69 6.43 7.09
C TYR A 194 9.78 5.41 7.47
N ASN A 195 10.20 4.51 6.56
CA ASN A 195 11.25 3.52 6.86
C ASN A 195 12.59 4.13 7.29
N PHE A 196 12.91 5.36 6.88
CA PHE A 196 14.12 6.07 7.32
C PHE A 196 13.86 7.06 8.47
N MET A 197 12.61 7.17 8.94
CA MET A 197 12.15 8.11 9.96
C MET A 197 11.16 7.43 10.94
N GLY A 198 11.40 6.15 11.25
CA GLY A 198 10.42 5.29 11.95
C GLY A 198 9.96 5.81 13.30
N VAL A 199 10.80 6.57 14.02
CA VAL A 199 10.44 7.20 15.30
C VAL A 199 9.32 8.25 15.18
N LYS A 200 9.05 8.77 13.97
CA LYS A 200 7.98 9.73 13.70
C LYS A 200 6.66 9.07 13.28
N HIS A 201 6.65 7.74 13.11
CA HIS A 201 5.45 7.01 12.68
C HIS A 201 4.69 6.48 13.90
N THR A 202 3.37 6.66 13.91
CA THR A 202 2.47 6.02 14.87
C THR A 202 1.18 5.59 14.17
N THR A 203 0.53 4.53 14.65
CA THR A 203 -0.73 4.02 14.06
C THR A 203 -1.92 4.94 14.30
N THR A 204 -1.82 5.87 15.25
CA THR A 204 -2.87 6.81 15.62
C THR A 204 -2.64 8.22 15.09
N MET A 205 -1.58 8.43 14.29
CA MET A 205 -1.32 9.73 13.68
C MET A 205 -2.43 10.11 12.70
N LYS A 206 -2.73 11.40 12.64
CA LYS A 206 -3.57 11.99 11.61
C LYS A 206 -2.70 12.49 10.47
N TYR A 207 -3.25 12.47 9.26
CA TYR A 207 -2.57 12.93 8.07
C TYR A 207 -3.61 13.42 7.08
N ASP A 208 -3.28 14.53 6.42
CA ASP A 208 -4.03 15.03 5.28
C ASP A 208 -3.38 14.53 3.99
N VAL A 209 -4.18 14.44 2.93
CA VAL A 209 -3.74 13.93 1.63
C VAL A 209 -4.01 14.95 0.54
N LYS A 210 -3.19 14.91 -0.50
CA LYS A 210 -3.37 15.71 -1.71
C LYS A 210 -3.20 14.85 -2.95
N VAL A 211 -3.80 15.28 -4.06
CA VAL A 211 -3.52 14.67 -5.37
C VAL A 211 -2.05 14.90 -5.72
N GLY A 212 -1.33 13.83 -6.02
CA GLY A 212 0.09 13.94 -6.29
C GLY A 212 0.73 12.63 -6.75
N THR A 213 1.90 12.75 -7.37
CA THR A 213 2.65 11.59 -7.83
C THR A 213 3.54 11.07 -6.69
N PRO A 214 3.41 9.79 -6.30
CA PRO A 214 4.22 9.23 -5.25
C PRO A 214 5.68 9.15 -5.68
N LYS A 215 6.56 9.53 -4.74
CA LYS A 215 8.01 9.43 -4.89
C LYS A 215 8.48 8.01 -4.64
N GLU A 216 9.58 7.63 -5.28
CA GLU A 216 10.20 6.32 -5.17
C GLU A 216 10.67 6.03 -3.74
N PHE A 217 10.74 4.75 -3.35
CA PHE A 217 11.12 4.33 -1.99
C PHE A 217 12.37 5.06 -1.48
N TYR A 218 13.41 5.13 -2.31
CA TYR A 218 14.71 5.74 -1.99
C TYR A 218 14.85 7.21 -2.41
N HIS A 219 13.76 7.89 -2.76
CA HIS A 219 13.81 9.31 -3.11
C HIS A 219 14.34 10.17 -1.94
N GLU A 220 15.10 11.22 -2.22
CA GLU A 220 15.79 12.06 -1.22
C GLU A 220 14.90 12.54 -0.07
N VAL A 221 13.66 12.93 -0.40
CA VAL A 221 12.63 13.38 0.56
C VAL A 221 12.34 12.37 1.68
N HIS A 222 12.49 11.07 1.42
CA HIS A 222 12.27 10.01 2.41
C HIS A 222 13.47 9.80 3.32
N ARG A 223 14.66 10.23 2.92
CA ARG A 223 15.95 9.89 3.55
C ARG A 223 16.78 11.14 3.87
N LYS A 224 16.12 12.23 4.25
CA LYS A 224 16.71 13.54 4.58
C LYS A 224 17.92 13.45 5.52
N THR A 225 17.86 12.58 6.53
CA THR A 225 18.95 12.33 7.50
C THR A 225 20.27 11.93 6.85
N HIS A 226 20.23 11.19 5.73
CA HIS A 226 21.43 10.77 5.02
C HIS A 226 22.13 11.95 4.34
N PHE A 227 21.39 13.01 3.98
CA PHE A 227 21.92 14.19 3.31
C PHE A 227 22.41 15.25 4.33
N PHE A 228 21.77 15.35 5.48
CA PHE A 228 22.23 16.24 6.55
C PHE A 228 23.62 15.88 7.09
N ASN A 229 23.97 14.59 7.10
CA ASN A 229 25.29 14.14 7.56
C ASN A 229 26.45 14.72 6.72
N PHE A 230 26.23 15.02 5.44
CA PHE A 230 27.26 15.62 4.58
C PHE A 230 27.42 17.12 4.85
N SER A 231 26.32 17.85 5.06
CA SER A 231 26.38 19.30 5.38
C SER A 231 27.09 19.62 6.70
N ALA A 232 27.16 18.66 7.62
CA ALA A 232 27.91 18.82 8.86
C ALA A 232 29.43 18.70 8.65
N MET A 233 29.90 18.02 7.60
CA MET A 233 31.31 17.82 7.31
C MET A 233 31.93 19.04 6.61
N ASP A 234 31.19 19.71 5.72
CA ASP A 234 31.63 20.94 5.05
C ASP A 234 31.95 22.07 6.04
N SER A 235 31.26 22.12 7.19
CA SER A 235 31.54 23.11 8.25
C SER A 235 32.87 22.90 8.98
N VAL A 236 33.55 21.77 8.75
CA VAL A 236 34.86 21.43 9.35
C VAL A 236 36.01 21.70 8.36
N GLU A 237 35.74 21.65 7.05
CA GLU A 237 36.75 21.85 6.00
C GLU A 237 36.97 23.33 5.61
N GLU A 238 36.07 24.25 5.98
CA GLU A 238 36.28 25.70 5.79
C GLU A 238 37.53 26.27 6.51
N GLY A 239 38.20 25.48 7.35
CA GLY A 239 39.47 25.84 7.98
C GLY A 239 40.74 25.55 7.16
N GLN A 240 40.66 24.76 6.08
CA GLN A 240 41.85 24.28 5.37
C GLN A 240 41.61 24.01 3.87
N GLU A 241 41.35 25.03 3.05
CA GLU A 241 41.62 24.88 1.60
C GLU A 241 42.14 26.17 0.96
N GLU A 242 43.37 26.08 0.48
CA GLU A 242 44.07 27.08 -0.33
C GLU A 242 43.34 27.32 -1.66
N THR A 243 43.08 28.59 -1.94
CA THR A 243 42.77 29.25 -3.22
C THR A 243 42.90 28.41 -4.52
N GLN A 244 42.01 27.44 -4.76
CA GLN A 244 41.86 26.84 -6.09
C GLN A 244 40.79 27.63 -6.85
N ARG A 245 41.23 28.61 -7.64
CA ARG A 245 40.35 29.36 -8.55
C ARG A 245 39.78 28.42 -9.61
N ASN A 246 38.52 28.04 -9.44
CA ASN A 246 37.79 27.30 -10.45
C ASN A 246 37.29 28.29 -11.52
N LEU A 247 37.85 28.22 -12.73
CA LEU A 247 37.62 29.14 -13.85
C LEU A 247 36.51 28.67 -14.83
N LEU A 248 35.68 27.73 -14.40
CA LEU A 248 34.57 27.22 -15.21
C LEU A 248 33.27 27.38 -14.42
N ALA A 249 32.36 28.16 -15.00
CA ALA A 249 31.01 28.41 -14.53
C ALA A 249 30.05 27.30 -14.97
#